data_AF-A0A524LY59-F1
#
_entry.id   AF-A0A524LY59-F1
#
_cell.length_a   1.000
_cell.length_b   1.000
_cell.length_c   1.000
_cell.angle_alpha   90.00
_cell.angle_beta   90.00
_cell.angle_gamma   90.00
#
_symmetry.space_group_name_H-M   'P 1'
#
loop_
_entity.id
_entity.type
_entity.pdbx_description
1 polymer ?
#
loop_
_entity_poly.entity_id
_entity_poly.type
_entity_poly.pdbx_seq_one_letter_code
_entity_poly.pdbx_strand_id
1 'polypeptide(L)'
;MLGDVTPEEIAAFNDAAALVDDAPTIPELSNTGFYVSAPMTGGWAFRAFGGISLNLIIVNLDITGMYDFIGNNFGATVGLRVQL
;
A
#
# COMPACT_ATOMS: atom_id res chain seq x y z
N MET A 1 4.34 5.43 31.11
CA MET A 1 4.60 6.43 30.05
C MET A 1 5.21 5.65 28.91
N LEU A 2 4.53 5.56 27.77
CA LEU A 2 5.14 5.00 26.57
C LEU A 2 6.25 5.98 26.19
N GLY A 3 7.50 5.55 26.25
CA GLY A 3 8.63 6.42 25.91
C GLY A 3 8.52 6.83 24.45
N ASP A 4 8.66 8.13 24.18
CA ASP A 4 8.70 8.63 22.81
C ASP A 4 9.91 8.00 22.10
N VAL A 5 9.71 7.54 20.87
CA VAL A 5 10.79 6.96 20.05
C VAL A 5 11.82 8.05 19.76
N THR A 6 13.10 7.82 20.10
CA THR A 6 14.14 8.83 19.90
C THR A 6 14.65 8.86 18.45
N PRO A 7 15.25 9.98 18.00
CA PRO A 7 15.88 10.04 16.68
C PRO A 7 16.99 9.01 16.47
N GLU A 8 17.71 8.60 17.53
CA GLU A 8 18.72 7.53 17.41
C GLU A 8 18.10 6.16 17.17
N GLU A 9 16.96 5.88 17.79
CA GLU A 9 16.22 4.63 17.59
C GLU A 9 15.68 4.56 16.15
N ILE A 10 15.15 5.66 15.62
CA ILE A 10 14.71 5.76 14.22
C ILE A 10 15.87 5.47 13.26
N ALA A 11 17.04 6.08 13.48
CA ALA A 11 18.22 5.84 12.67
C ALA A 11 18.67 4.37 12.70
N ALA A 12 18.69 3.76 13.89
CA ALA A 12 19.04 2.36 14.05
C ALA A 12 18.06 1.41 13.33
N PHE A 13 16.75 1.73 13.34
CA PHE A 13 15.75 0.96 12.60
C PHE A 13 15.91 1.09 11.08
N ASN A 14 16.14 2.30 10.57
CA ASN A 14 16.35 2.53 9.14
C ASN A 14 17.66 1.87 8.65
N ASP A 15 18.73 1.91 9.44
CA ASP A 15 20.00 1.23 9.13
C ASP A 15 19.86 -0.30 9.12
N ALA A 16 19.12 -0.85 10.09
CA ALA A 16 18.82 -2.29 10.13
C ALA A 16 17.97 -2.72 8.93
N ALA A 17 17.03 -1.88 8.46
CA ALA A 17 16.22 -2.14 7.29
C ALA A 17 17.06 -2.17 5.99
N ALA A 18 18.09 -1.33 5.88
CA ALA A 18 18.96 -1.26 4.70
C ALA A 18 19.90 -2.48 4.54
N LEU A 19 20.13 -3.25 5.62
CA LEU A 19 21.02 -4.42 5.62
C LEU A 19 20.35 -5.73 5.17
N VAL A 20 19.03 -5.72 4.95
CA VAL A 20 18.28 -6.91 4.55
C VAL A 20 18.05 -6.86 3.04
N ASP A 21 18.88 -7.58 2.29
CA ASP A 21 18.90 -7.64 0.80
C ASP A 21 17.58 -8.11 0.14
N ASP A 22 16.64 -8.67 0.93
CA ASP A 22 15.32 -9.15 0.49
C ASP A 22 14.20 -8.77 1.48
N ALA A 23 14.40 -7.68 2.25
CA ALA A 23 13.36 -7.21 3.15
C ALA A 23 12.16 -6.71 2.33
N PRO A 24 10.92 -7.05 2.73
CA PRO A 24 9.76 -6.32 2.22
C PRO A 24 10.00 -4.82 2.43
N THR A 25 9.68 -3.96 1.45
CA THR A 25 9.92 -2.51 1.53
C THR A 25 9.40 -1.98 2.87
N ILE A 26 10.30 -1.76 3.82
CA ILE A 26 9.97 -1.33 5.16
C ILE A 26 9.71 0.18 5.07
N PRO A 27 8.60 0.70 5.63
CA PRO A 27 8.35 2.12 5.66
C PRO A 27 9.51 2.85 6.35
N GLU A 28 10.06 3.87 5.70
CA GLU A 28 11.04 4.74 6.33
C GLU A 28 10.35 5.53 7.44
N LEU A 29 10.92 5.50 8.64
CA LEU A 29 10.35 6.17 9.80
C LEU A 29 10.94 7.57 9.94
N SER A 30 10.09 8.58 10.03
CA SER A 30 10.47 9.96 10.30
C SER A 30 9.72 10.51 11.52
N ASN A 31 10.21 11.60 12.09
CA ASN A 31 9.55 12.29 13.21
C ASN A 31 8.15 12.86 12.87
N THR A 32 7.78 12.91 11.59
CA THR A 32 6.50 13.47 11.11
C THR A 32 5.57 12.43 10.48
N GLY A 33 6.03 11.19 10.28
CA GLY A 33 5.25 10.13 9.62
C GLY A 33 6.13 9.04 9.03
N PHE A 34 5.54 8.18 8.19
CA PHE A 34 6.25 7.11 7.49
C PHE A 34 6.13 7.28 5.97
N TYR A 35 7.19 6.93 5.24
CA TYR A 35 7.22 6.98 3.79
C TYR A 35 7.34 5.58 3.19
N VAL A 36 6.44 5.26 2.25
CA VAL A 36 6.49 4.01 1.47
C VAL A 36 6.67 4.40 0.01
N SER A 37 7.79 3.98 -0.57
CA SER A 37 8.01 4.05 -2.02
C SER A 37 8.11 2.66 -2.60
N ALA A 38 7.52 2.49 -3.78
CA ALA A 38 7.74 1.33 -4.60
C ALA A 38 8.37 1.82 -5.92
N PRO A 39 9.43 1.16 -6.42
CA PRO A 39 9.94 1.47 -7.74
C PRO A 39 8.82 1.25 -8.76
N MET A 40 8.42 2.31 -9.48
CA MET A 40 7.58 2.13 -10.65
C MET A 40 8.40 1.37 -11.69
N THR A 41 7.97 0.15 -12.01
CA THR A 41 8.47 -0.60 -13.17
C THR A 41 7.93 0.10 -14.43
N GLY A 42 8.53 1.23 -14.78
CA GLY A 42 8.16 2.03 -15.95
C GLY A 42 8.23 1.18 -17.22
N GLY A 43 7.08 0.71 -17.68
CA GLY A 43 6.95 -0.25 -18.76
C GLY A 43 5.50 -0.65 -19.02
N TRP A 44 5.31 -1.57 -19.97
CA TRP A 44 4.01 -2.18 -20.20
C TRP A 44 3.60 -3.02 -18.99
N ALA A 45 2.33 -2.92 -18.60
CA ALA A 45 1.78 -3.70 -17.53
C ALA A 45 0.77 -4.73 -18.09
N PHE A 46 0.84 -5.96 -17.59
CA PHE A 46 -0.13 -6.99 -17.92
C PHE A 46 -0.94 -7.28 -16.66
N ARG A 47 -2.21 -6.86 -16.67
CA ARG A 47 -3.03 -6.80 -15.46
C ARG A 47 -4.34 -7.53 -15.66
N ALA A 48 -4.69 -8.38 -14.70
CA ALA A 48 -6.03 -8.92 -14.56
C ALA A 48 -6.82 -8.03 -13.60
N PHE A 49 -8.06 -7.72 -13.98
CA PHE A 49 -9.01 -6.98 -13.16
C PHE A 49 -10.22 -7.85 -12.90
N GLY A 50 -10.76 -7.76 -11.69
CA GLY A 50 -11.98 -8.44 -11.30
C GLY A 50 -12.67 -7.70 -10.17
N GLY A 51 -13.98 -7.84 -10.06
CA GLY A 51 -14.71 -7.17 -9.00
C GLY A 51 -16.16 -7.58 -8.92
N ILE A 52 -16.78 -7.16 -7.83
CA ILE A 52 -18.21 -7.31 -7.56
C ILE A 52 -18.82 -5.95 -7.27
N SER A 53 -20.08 -5.79 -7.65
CA SER A 53 -20.88 -4.62 -7.31
C SER A 53 -22.17 -5.08 -6.65
N LEU A 54 -22.48 -4.49 -5.50
CA LEU A 54 -23.66 -4.77 -4.70
C LEU A 54 -24.55 -3.54 -4.69
N ASN A 55 -25.75 -3.68 -5.28
CA ASN A 55 -26.77 -2.65 -5.23
C ASN A 55 -27.72 -2.90 -4.05
N LEU A 56 -27.69 -1.96 -3.11
CA LEU A 56 -28.42 -1.95 -1.86
C LEU A 56 -29.42 -0.79 -1.85
N ILE A 57 -30.43 -0.84 -2.74
CA ILE A 57 -31.56 0.10 -2.88
C ILE A 57 -31.13 1.58 -3.03
N ILE A 58 -30.64 2.19 -1.95
CA ILE A 58 -30.13 3.57 -1.89
C ILE A 58 -28.59 3.66 -1.93
N VAL A 59 -27.86 2.55 -1.81
CA VAL A 59 -26.39 2.53 -1.75
C VAL A 59 -25.83 1.51 -2.74
N ASN A 60 -24.73 1.83 -3.40
CA ASN A 60 -23.92 0.91 -4.18
C ASN A 60 -22.55 0.72 -3.52
N LEU A 61 -22.14 -0.52 -3.32
CA LEU A 61 -20.80 -0.90 -2.90
C LEU A 61 -20.09 -1.62 -4.04
N ASP A 62 -18.98 -1.06 -4.50
CA ASP A 62 -18.15 -1.59 -5.57
C ASP A 62 -16.80 -2.01 -4.99
N ILE A 63 -16.43 -3.28 -5.16
CA ILE A 63 -15.13 -3.79 -4.75
C ILE A 63 -14.46 -4.35 -6.00
N THR A 64 -13.30 -3.78 -6.33
CA THR A 64 -12.49 -4.20 -7.47
C THR A 64 -11.07 -4.50 -7.02
N GLY A 65 -10.52 -5.57 -7.56
CA GLY A 65 -9.14 -5.99 -7.38
C GLY A 65 -8.41 -6.00 -8.72
N MET A 66 -7.10 -5.90 -8.63
CA MET A 66 -6.17 -5.95 -9.73
C MET A 66 -4.96 -6.78 -9.33
N TYR A 67 -4.44 -7.57 -10.26
CA TYR A 67 -3.11 -8.15 -10.15
C TYR A 67 -2.29 -7.85 -11.39
N ASP A 68 -1.08 -7.31 -11.22
CA ASP A 68 -0.09 -7.09 -12.26
C ASP A 68 0.88 -8.27 -12.30
N PHE A 69 0.87 -9.02 -13.41
CA PHE A 69 1.75 -10.17 -13.59
C PHE A 69 3.21 -9.76 -13.85
N ILE A 70 3.44 -8.56 -14.39
CA ILE A 70 4.80 -8.08 -14.71
C ILE A 70 5.41 -7.37 -13.51
N GLY A 71 4.64 -6.48 -12.89
CA GLY A 71 5.06 -5.76 -11.67
C GLY A 71 4.95 -6.59 -10.38
N ASN A 72 4.39 -7.81 -10.48
CA ASN A 72 4.11 -8.72 -9.38
C ASN A 72 3.46 -8.04 -8.17
N ASN A 73 2.47 -7.19 -8.44
CA ASN A 73 1.83 -6.35 -7.42
C ASN A 73 0.31 -6.46 -7.47
N PHE A 74 -0.32 -6.21 -6.32
CA PHE A 74 -1.77 -6.23 -6.15
C PHE A 74 -2.30 -4.82 -5.95
N GLY A 75 -3.45 -4.53 -6.56
CA GLY A 75 -4.22 -3.32 -6.36
C GLY A 75 -5.64 -3.66 -5.94
N ALA A 76 -6.26 -2.80 -5.15
CA ALA A 76 -7.67 -2.91 -4.84
C ALA A 76 -8.31 -1.52 -4.76
N THR A 77 -9.60 -1.45 -5.04
CA THR A 77 -10.38 -0.23 -4.96
C THR A 77 -11.74 -0.57 -4.37
N VAL A 78 -12.15 0.22 -3.38
CA VAL A 78 -13.46 0.13 -2.74
C VAL A 78 -14.17 1.45 -2.97
N GLY A 79 -15.35 1.39 -3.60
CA GLY A 79 -16.21 2.53 -3.88
C GLY A 79 -17.54 2.40 -3.15
N LEU A 80 -18.00 3.48 -2.53
CA LEU A 80 -19.33 3.59 -1.94
C LEU A 80 -20.06 4.77 -2.58
N ARG A 81 -21.25 4.53 -3.11
CA ARG A 81 -22.07 5.56 -3.78
C ARG A 81 -23.47 5.58 -3.21
N VAL A 82 -23.98 6.76 -2.88
CA VAL A 82 -25.40 6.95 -2.50
C VAL A 82 -26.17 7.33 -3.76
N GLN A 83 -27.28 6.66 -3.98
CA GLN A 83 -28.22 6.92 -5.08
C GLN A 83 -29.36 7.77 -4.51
N LEU A 84 -29.46 9.02 -4.98
CA LEU A 84 -30.48 10.02 -4.62
C LEU A 84 -31.65 9.98 -5.62
#